data_AF-A0A443SL67-F1
#
_entry.id   AF-A0A443SL67-F1
#
_cell.length_a   1.000
_cell.length_b   1.000
_cell.length_c   1.000
_cell.angle_alpha   90.00
_cell.angle_beta   90.00
_cell.angle_gamma   90.00
#
_symmetry.space_group_name_H-M   'P 1'
#
loop_
_entity.id
_entity.type
_entity.pdbx_description
1 polymer ?
#
loop_
_entity_poly.entity_id
_entity_poly.type
_entity_poly.pdbx_seq_one_letter_code
_entity_poly.pdbx_strand_id
1 'polypeptide(L)'
;MLLCLILQELEATVSQLQTENASLRNELSVSVEHLQSEKNALESSLVELDEEHQKEINKIISVKNELVKSNAELTSKYDSLHNSYCKYEQENAILVGELQNLRKELLGKEAEGESFLISSSTDILHVTHRQEPEGAPINSEEPAQASIERDAITGNENYQLVVQEKDSIIQRFESKFRQFEVENEDLKLQLEAKQRNVDKLENELKIVRAELCNEKKSRAEIESLRSEEKNLDASKKSSVVHSVSSEKQFSVSKEDECMGSQRDSDSLQAEYVETTGSSAKVGNENKIVHLLNENEKLSAELERLRKHLVEIEENYTQELLVAAHRESEVTAQLNAAEELIDSLKKQLINDEKLEKLREQLKKVSSERDKALEEVSQLDDKLHKSTASISNLQLVIEQIQKGLCVCSFSRVHYVFAENEWRMVQIEKQHDEVMVNQKAKTEELKRKLRWYEEKHLESKNALDAASRLAEQIDVKEATIKNLKSEIANNRTLIDKLCTEISELKNSYEGKVDKQIIKSLVLGYFNTPHDKKHEVQRLLARILDFNHEEMQKAGLQIGVERSKFGSGNWTSLTQSDSQQQSLAKAFVQFLETESKPTNPSIQVHELAKGFTDVVSTNKN
;
A
#
# COMPACT_ATOMS: atom_id res chain seq x y z
N MET A 1 92.62 -46.54 14.44
CA MET A 1 91.36 -47.30 14.53
C MET A 1 90.23 -46.45 15.11
N LEU A 2 90.36 -45.91 16.34
CA LEU A 2 89.33 -45.04 16.95
C LEU A 2 88.98 -43.81 16.09
N LEU A 3 90.00 -43.13 15.54
CA LEU A 3 89.82 -41.95 14.69
C LEU A 3 89.09 -42.27 13.37
N CYS A 4 89.25 -43.48 12.83
CA CYS A 4 88.54 -43.92 11.62
C CYS A 4 87.06 -44.20 11.91
N LEU A 5 86.75 -44.79 13.08
CA LEU A 5 85.36 -45.04 13.50
C LEU A 5 84.61 -43.73 13.73
N ILE A 6 85.25 -42.76 14.40
CA ILE A 6 84.67 -41.43 14.61
C ILE A 6 84.43 -40.70 13.28
N LEU A 7 85.39 -40.75 12.34
CA LEU A 7 85.21 -40.16 11.02
C LEU A 7 84.06 -40.81 10.23
N GLN A 8 83.93 -42.14 10.28
CA GLN A 8 82.88 -42.87 9.60
C GLN A 8 81.49 -42.58 10.19
N GLU A 9 81.38 -42.42 11.51
CA GLU A 9 80.13 -42.04 12.20
C GLU A 9 79.76 -40.57 11.91
N LEU A 10 80.76 -39.68 11.85
CA LEU A 10 80.56 -38.30 11.44
C LEU A 10 80.12 -38.19 9.96
N GLU A 11 80.68 -39.01 9.07
CA GLU A 11 80.32 -39.04 7.65
C GLU A 11 78.91 -39.63 7.44
N ALA A 12 78.53 -40.64 8.23
CA ALA A 12 77.17 -41.18 8.23
C ALA A 12 76.13 -40.17 8.73
N THR A 13 76.42 -39.44 9.82
CA THR A 13 75.51 -38.40 10.35
C THR A 13 75.39 -37.21 9.40
N VAL A 14 76.49 -36.77 8.79
CA VAL A 14 76.45 -35.73 7.74
C VAL A 14 75.61 -36.20 6.55
N SER A 15 75.77 -37.44 6.10
CA SER A 15 74.98 -38.01 5.01
C SER A 15 73.48 -38.07 5.37
N GLN A 16 73.15 -38.48 6.60
CA GLN A 16 71.77 -38.50 7.09
C GLN A 16 71.16 -37.10 7.12
N LEU A 17 71.87 -36.11 7.67
CA LEU A 17 71.42 -34.72 7.68
C LEU A 17 71.28 -34.14 6.27
N GLN A 18 72.10 -34.55 5.32
CA GLN A 18 71.97 -34.17 3.91
C GLN A 18 70.69 -34.76 3.29
N THR A 19 70.37 -36.03 3.57
CA THR A 19 69.13 -36.66 3.10
C THR A 19 67.89 -36.04 3.72
N GLU A 20 67.92 -35.73 5.01
CA GLU A 20 66.81 -35.07 5.71
C GLU A 20 66.59 -33.65 5.20
N ASN A 21 67.66 -32.87 5.01
CA ASN A 21 67.57 -31.55 4.38
C ASN A 21 67.04 -31.62 2.94
N ALA A 22 67.40 -32.65 2.18
CA ALA A 22 66.86 -32.86 0.83
C ALA A 22 65.35 -33.19 0.87
N SER A 23 64.91 -34.02 1.82
CA SER A 23 63.49 -34.32 2.04
C SER A 23 62.70 -33.08 2.41
N LEU A 24 63.18 -32.31 3.40
CA LEU A 24 62.54 -31.08 3.85
C LEU A 24 62.46 -30.02 2.74
N ARG A 25 63.50 -29.92 1.89
CA ARG A 25 63.47 -29.03 0.71
C ARG A 25 62.45 -29.48 -0.32
N ASN A 26 62.31 -30.79 -0.55
CA ASN A 26 61.30 -31.31 -1.46
C ASN A 26 59.87 -31.08 -0.91
N GLU A 27 59.64 -31.35 0.37
CA GLU A 27 58.35 -31.08 1.03
C GLU A 27 57.99 -29.60 0.98
N LEU A 28 58.95 -28.71 1.26
CA LEU A 28 58.75 -27.27 1.13
C LEU A 28 58.45 -26.87 -0.32
N SER A 29 59.15 -27.44 -1.31
CA SER A 29 58.89 -27.18 -2.73
C SER A 29 57.48 -27.58 -3.14
N VAL A 30 57.02 -28.78 -2.72
CA VAL A 30 55.66 -29.27 -3.00
C VAL A 30 54.62 -28.38 -2.32
N SER A 31 54.87 -27.95 -1.08
CA SER A 31 53.96 -27.02 -0.39
C SER A 31 53.88 -25.66 -1.09
N VAL A 32 55.00 -25.15 -1.61
CA VAL A 32 55.04 -23.89 -2.37
C VAL A 32 54.27 -24.03 -3.68
N GLU A 33 54.48 -25.12 -4.42
CA GLU A 33 53.74 -25.39 -5.66
C GLU A 33 52.23 -25.52 -5.40
N HIS A 34 51.83 -26.20 -4.32
CA HIS A 34 50.44 -26.33 -3.94
C HIS A 34 49.81 -24.96 -3.63
N LEU A 35 50.46 -24.15 -2.77
CA LEU A 35 49.99 -22.80 -2.44
C LEU A 35 49.93 -21.90 -3.68
N GLN A 36 50.87 -22.06 -4.62
CA GLN A 36 50.88 -21.30 -5.86
C GLN A 36 49.75 -21.73 -6.80
N SER A 37 49.42 -23.02 -6.85
CA SER A 37 48.25 -23.52 -7.58
C SER A 37 46.93 -23.03 -6.99
N GLU A 38 46.81 -23.03 -5.66
CA GLU A 38 45.63 -22.53 -4.95
C GLU A 38 45.46 -21.02 -5.15
N LYS A 39 46.56 -20.26 -5.03
CA LYS A 39 46.57 -18.84 -5.35
C LYS A 39 46.08 -18.57 -6.77
N ASN A 40 46.60 -19.28 -7.77
CA ASN A 40 46.19 -19.10 -9.16
C ASN A 40 44.71 -19.47 -9.38
N ALA A 41 44.21 -20.52 -8.71
CA ALA A 41 42.80 -20.91 -8.78
C ALA A 41 41.89 -19.85 -8.15
N LEU A 42 42.28 -19.28 -7.01
CA LEU A 42 41.56 -18.19 -6.35
C LEU A 42 41.59 -16.91 -7.20
N GLU A 43 42.73 -16.57 -7.81
CA GLU A 43 42.83 -15.43 -8.73
C GLU A 43 41.90 -15.60 -9.95
N SER A 44 41.84 -16.81 -10.53
CA SER A 44 40.90 -17.11 -11.62
C SER A 44 39.43 -16.97 -11.18
N SER A 45 39.09 -17.51 -10.01
CA SER A 45 37.73 -17.41 -9.46
C SER A 45 37.33 -15.96 -9.15
N LEU A 46 38.28 -15.12 -8.71
CA LEU A 46 38.04 -13.69 -8.47
C LEU A 46 37.73 -12.96 -9.78
N VAL A 47 38.49 -13.24 -10.84
CA VAL A 47 38.27 -12.65 -12.17
C VAL A 47 36.91 -13.05 -12.74
N GLU A 48 36.53 -14.32 -12.62
CA GLU A 48 35.21 -14.80 -13.06
C GLU A 48 34.07 -14.10 -12.32
N LEU A 49 34.21 -13.91 -11.00
CA LEU A 49 33.22 -13.21 -10.18
C LEU A 49 33.13 -11.72 -10.56
N ASP A 50 34.26 -11.06 -10.82
CA ASP A 50 34.29 -9.67 -11.30
C ASP A 50 33.63 -9.54 -12.69
N GLU A 51 33.85 -10.48 -13.60
CA GLU A 51 33.16 -10.51 -14.89
C GLU A 51 31.65 -10.72 -14.75
N GLU A 52 31.22 -11.59 -13.83
CA GLU A 52 29.80 -11.81 -13.54
C GLU A 52 29.16 -10.55 -12.95
N HIS A 53 29.80 -9.91 -11.97
CA HIS A 53 29.36 -8.64 -11.41
C HIS A 53 29.27 -7.54 -12.49
N GLN A 54 30.25 -7.46 -13.39
CA GLN A 54 30.22 -6.48 -14.47
C GLN A 54 29.05 -6.71 -15.44
N LYS A 55 28.72 -7.98 -15.74
CA LYS A 55 27.55 -8.34 -16.55
C LYS A 55 26.26 -7.94 -15.85
N GLU A 56 26.14 -8.18 -14.55
CA GLU A 56 24.93 -7.83 -13.79
C GLU A 56 24.75 -6.31 -13.64
N ILE A 57 25.85 -5.58 -13.40
CA ILE A 57 25.85 -4.11 -13.43
C ILE A 57 25.33 -3.59 -14.78
N ASN A 58 25.78 -4.17 -15.89
CA ASN A 58 25.32 -3.76 -17.22
C ASN A 58 23.83 -4.03 -17.44
N LYS A 59 23.30 -5.16 -16.95
CA LYS A 59 21.85 -5.44 -16.98
C LYS A 59 21.07 -4.41 -16.16
N ILE A 60 21.53 -4.10 -14.95
CA ILE A 60 20.90 -3.08 -14.08
C ILE A 60 20.89 -1.72 -14.77
N ILE A 61 21.99 -1.33 -15.43
CA ILE A 61 22.06 -0.08 -16.20
C ILE A 61 21.03 -0.08 -17.35
N SER A 62 20.87 -1.19 -18.06
CA SER A 62 19.86 -1.32 -19.13
C SER A 62 18.44 -1.11 -18.60
N VAL A 63 18.08 -1.82 -17.54
CA VAL A 63 16.75 -1.70 -16.90
C VAL A 63 16.52 -0.29 -16.38
N LYS A 64 17.53 0.33 -15.75
CA LYS A 64 17.46 1.72 -15.30
C LYS A 64 17.16 2.67 -16.46
N ASN A 65 17.82 2.49 -17.60
CA ASN A 65 17.60 3.35 -18.77
C ASN A 65 16.19 3.19 -19.35
N GLU A 66 15.68 1.96 -19.42
CA GLU A 66 14.29 1.70 -19.85
C GLU A 66 13.28 2.33 -18.90
N LEU A 67 13.50 2.22 -17.59
CA LEU A 67 12.63 2.81 -16.58
C LEU A 67 12.67 4.34 -16.61
N VAL A 68 13.85 4.94 -16.81
CA VAL A 68 13.99 6.39 -17.02
C VAL A 68 13.24 6.85 -18.26
N LYS A 69 13.32 6.10 -19.37
CA LYS A 69 12.58 6.41 -20.59
C LYS A 69 11.07 6.33 -20.38
N SER A 70 10.58 5.26 -19.75
CA SER A 70 9.16 5.10 -19.42
C SER A 70 8.66 6.21 -18.49
N ASN A 71 9.48 6.60 -17.50
CA ASN A 71 9.14 7.69 -16.59
C ASN A 71 9.09 9.05 -17.33
N ALA A 72 10.02 9.31 -18.26
CA ALA A 72 9.98 10.52 -19.09
C ALA A 72 8.72 10.58 -19.97
N GLU A 73 8.30 9.44 -20.54
CA GLU A 73 7.06 9.34 -21.30
C GLU A 73 5.81 9.57 -20.43
N LEU A 74 5.79 9.04 -19.21
CA LEU A 74 4.71 9.26 -18.25
C LEU A 74 4.65 10.73 -17.80
N THR A 75 5.79 11.35 -17.50
CA THR A 75 5.85 12.78 -17.16
C THR A 75 5.35 13.64 -18.32
N SER A 76 5.75 13.35 -19.56
CA SER A 76 5.26 14.09 -20.72
C SER A 76 3.73 13.95 -20.91
N LYS A 77 3.17 12.75 -20.67
CA LYS A 77 1.72 12.53 -20.69
C LYS A 77 1.02 13.28 -19.55
N TYR A 78 1.60 13.27 -18.36
CA TYR A 78 1.09 14.00 -17.21
C TYR A 78 1.06 15.51 -17.48
N ASP A 79 2.14 16.07 -18.01
CA ASP A 79 2.23 17.50 -18.35
C ASP A 79 1.22 17.88 -19.44
N SER A 80 1.03 17.03 -20.45
CA SER A 80 0.02 17.25 -21.49
C SER A 80 -1.40 17.26 -20.91
N LEU A 81 -1.71 16.31 -20.03
CA LEU A 81 -3.01 16.22 -19.35
C LEU A 81 -3.22 17.40 -18.40
N HIS A 82 -2.21 17.77 -17.62
CA HIS A 82 -2.24 18.91 -16.72
C HIS A 82 -2.47 20.22 -17.48
N ASN A 83 -1.78 20.42 -18.61
CA ASN A 83 -2.03 21.57 -19.48
C ASN A 83 -3.45 21.60 -20.04
N SER A 84 -4.04 20.45 -20.38
CA SER A 84 -5.44 20.41 -20.81
C SER A 84 -6.39 20.75 -19.66
N TYR A 85 -6.13 20.25 -18.46
CA TYR A 85 -6.91 20.55 -17.27
C TYR A 85 -6.86 22.04 -16.91
N CYS A 86 -5.68 22.66 -16.91
CA CYS A 86 -5.52 24.09 -16.67
C CYS A 86 -6.30 24.95 -17.68
N LYS A 87 -6.37 24.52 -18.96
CA LYS A 87 -7.19 25.21 -19.97
C LYS A 87 -8.68 25.11 -19.64
N TYR A 88 -9.18 23.93 -19.27
CA TYR A 88 -10.57 23.75 -18.85
C TYR A 88 -10.90 24.53 -17.58
N GLU A 89 -9.98 24.60 -16.62
CA GLU A 89 -10.15 25.39 -15.40
C GLU A 89 -10.20 26.89 -15.70
N GLN A 90 -9.35 27.37 -16.62
CA GLN A 90 -9.39 28.75 -17.07
C GLN A 90 -10.68 29.08 -17.83
N GLU A 91 -11.15 28.18 -18.69
CA GLU A 91 -12.43 28.33 -19.41
C GLU A 91 -13.61 28.36 -18.44
N ASN A 92 -13.63 27.45 -17.45
CA ASN A 92 -14.63 27.46 -16.38
C ASN A 92 -14.60 28.75 -15.55
N ALA A 93 -13.41 29.29 -15.23
CA ALA A 93 -13.29 30.54 -14.51
C ALA A 93 -13.85 31.73 -15.30
N ILE A 94 -13.62 31.76 -16.62
CA ILE A 94 -14.19 32.77 -17.52
C ILE A 94 -15.72 32.65 -17.54
N LEU A 95 -16.26 31.44 -17.75
CA LEU A 95 -17.71 31.19 -17.78
C LEU A 95 -18.38 31.58 -16.44
N VAL A 96 -17.76 31.26 -15.31
CA VAL A 96 -18.25 31.68 -13.98
C VAL A 96 -18.25 33.20 -13.84
N GLY A 97 -17.21 33.87 -14.33
CA GLY A 97 -17.16 35.34 -14.36
C GLY A 97 -18.25 35.96 -15.22
N GLU A 98 -18.50 35.39 -16.40
CA GLU A 98 -19.58 35.81 -17.30
C GLU A 98 -20.97 35.62 -16.66
N LEU A 99 -21.21 34.47 -16.02
CA LEU A 99 -22.45 34.21 -15.28
C LEU A 99 -22.65 35.20 -14.11
N GLN A 100 -21.58 35.57 -13.40
CA GLN A 100 -21.66 36.58 -12.35
C GLN A 100 -21.99 37.97 -12.90
N ASN A 101 -21.42 38.35 -14.05
CA ASN A 101 -21.72 39.61 -14.71
C ASN A 101 -23.16 39.65 -15.22
N LEU A 102 -23.63 38.58 -15.87
CA LEU A 102 -25.02 38.44 -16.30
C LEU A 102 -25.98 38.52 -15.12
N ARG A 103 -25.66 37.87 -13.99
CA ARG A 103 -26.48 37.96 -12.77
C ARG A 103 -26.56 39.37 -12.22
N LYS A 104 -25.46 40.15 -12.27
CA LYS A 104 -25.47 41.57 -11.87
C LYS A 104 -26.32 42.42 -12.81
N GLU A 105 -26.25 42.17 -14.11
CA GLU A 105 -27.05 42.88 -15.10
C GLU A 105 -28.55 42.59 -14.94
N LEU A 106 -28.91 41.34 -14.63
CA LEU A 106 -30.28 40.93 -14.34
C LEU A 106 -30.83 41.62 -13.09
N LEU A 107 -30.05 41.66 -12.01
CA LEU A 107 -30.40 42.40 -10.79
C LEU A 107 -30.55 43.92 -11.05
N GLY A 108 -29.72 44.49 -11.93
CA GLY A 108 -29.86 45.88 -12.35
C GLY A 108 -31.17 46.14 -13.10
N LYS A 109 -31.53 45.26 -14.05
CA LYS A 109 -32.79 45.36 -14.81
C LYS A 109 -34.03 45.08 -13.96
N GLU A 110 -33.94 44.22 -12.95
CA GLU A 110 -35.01 44.03 -11.95
C GLU A 110 -35.23 45.30 -11.13
N ALA A 111 -34.17 45.98 -10.69
CA ALA A 111 -34.29 47.26 -9.99
C ALA A 111 -34.86 48.39 -10.89
N GLU A 112 -34.51 48.39 -12.17
CA GLU A 112 -35.09 49.31 -13.17
C GLU A 112 -36.57 48.99 -13.45
N GLY A 113 -36.95 47.70 -13.47
CA GLY A 113 -38.34 47.25 -13.61
C GLY A 113 -39.22 47.60 -12.40
N GLU A 114 -38.69 47.48 -11.18
CA GLU A 114 -39.38 47.93 -9.96
C GLU A 114 -39.55 49.46 -9.95
N SER A 115 -38.53 50.21 -10.41
CA SER A 115 -38.64 51.67 -10.60
C SER A 115 -39.71 52.05 -11.65
N PHE A 116 -39.81 51.30 -12.74
CA PHE A 116 -40.81 51.51 -13.80
C PHE A 116 -42.24 51.15 -13.33
N LEU A 117 -42.42 50.13 -12.48
CA LEU A 117 -43.73 49.78 -11.90
C LEU A 117 -44.24 50.82 -10.89
N ILE A 118 -43.32 51.46 -10.15
CA ILE A 118 -43.65 52.58 -9.27
C ILE A 118 -44.08 53.81 -10.11
N SER A 119 -43.39 54.11 -11.21
CA SER A 119 -43.77 55.16 -12.16
C SER A 119 -45.12 54.89 -12.84
N SER A 120 -45.36 53.66 -13.30
CA SER A 120 -46.62 53.28 -13.96
C SER A 120 -47.82 53.29 -13.01
N SER A 121 -47.61 52.99 -11.72
CA SER A 121 -48.67 53.08 -10.71
C SER A 121 -49.04 54.53 -10.35
N THR A 122 -48.11 55.49 -10.50
CA THR A 122 -48.42 56.93 -10.37
C THR A 122 -49.18 57.50 -11.57
N ASP A 123 -48.95 56.98 -12.78
CA ASP A 123 -49.61 57.48 -14.01
C ASP A 123 -51.06 56.99 -14.16
N ILE A 124 -51.43 55.87 -13.54
CA ILE A 124 -52.81 55.32 -13.59
C ILE A 124 -53.80 56.10 -12.69
N LEU A 125 -53.31 56.93 -11.76
CA LEU A 125 -54.17 57.79 -10.92
C LEU A 125 -54.48 59.17 -11.53
N HIS A 126 -53.88 59.54 -12.66
CA HIS A 126 -54.02 60.90 -13.24
C HIS A 126 -54.84 60.99 -14.54
N VAL A 127 -55.39 59.88 -15.06
CA VAL A 127 -56.09 59.81 -16.36
C VAL A 127 -57.60 59.53 -16.22
N THR A 128 -58.30 60.30 -15.38
CA THR A 128 -59.77 60.43 -15.42
C THR A 128 -60.18 61.89 -15.57
N HIS A 129 -59.70 62.56 -16.62
CA HIS A 129 -60.31 63.81 -17.10
C HIS A 129 -60.23 63.93 -18.63
N ARG A 130 -61.18 63.25 -19.26
CA ARG A 130 -62.00 63.68 -20.41
C ARG A 130 -61.55 64.95 -21.16
N GLN A 131 -61.19 64.81 -22.43
CA GLN A 131 -61.76 65.51 -23.60
C GLN A 131 -61.00 65.11 -24.89
N GLU A 132 -61.72 64.48 -25.83
CA GLU A 132 -61.40 64.46 -27.28
C GLU A 132 -61.58 65.87 -27.88
N PRO A 133 -61.24 66.20 -29.16
CA PRO A 133 -60.81 65.33 -30.28
C PRO A 133 -59.67 65.89 -31.18
N GLU A 134 -59.36 65.10 -32.22
CA GLU A 134 -58.95 65.51 -33.58
C GLU A 134 -57.57 66.14 -33.88
N GLY A 135 -56.92 65.58 -34.91
CA GLY A 135 -56.05 66.35 -35.82
C GLY A 135 -54.56 66.04 -35.78
N ALA A 136 -54.10 65.27 -36.77
CA ALA A 136 -52.71 65.10 -37.21
C ALA A 136 -52.02 66.45 -37.59
N PRO A 137 -50.78 66.46 -38.11
CA PRO A 137 -49.53 65.81 -37.70
C PRO A 137 -48.34 66.81 -37.63
N ILE A 138 -47.22 66.36 -37.06
CA ILE A 138 -45.83 66.63 -37.49
C ILE A 138 -45.43 68.10 -37.78
N ASN A 139 -44.64 68.70 -36.88
CA ASN A 139 -43.28 69.19 -37.20
C ASN A 139 -42.66 69.95 -36.02
N SER A 140 -41.52 69.46 -35.55
CA SER A 140 -40.52 70.29 -34.88
C SER A 140 -39.17 69.95 -35.50
N GLU A 141 -38.76 70.73 -36.49
CA GLU A 141 -37.35 71.04 -36.65
C GLU A 141 -37.12 72.37 -35.95
N GLU A 142 -36.30 72.35 -34.90
CA GLU A 142 -35.35 73.42 -34.65
C GLU A 142 -34.16 72.82 -33.86
N PRO A 143 -33.01 73.50 -33.84
CA PRO A 143 -31.80 72.99 -34.45
C PRO A 143 -30.71 72.73 -33.40
N ALA A 144 -29.55 72.32 -33.91
CA ALA A 144 -28.25 72.66 -33.35
C ALA A 144 -27.99 72.28 -31.88
N GLN A 145 -27.17 71.25 -31.70
CA GLN A 145 -25.78 71.48 -31.30
C GLN A 145 -24.98 70.18 -31.42
N ALA A 146 -24.41 70.00 -32.61
CA ALA A 146 -23.29 69.10 -32.81
C ALA A 146 -22.07 69.65 -32.06
N SER A 147 -21.65 68.96 -31.01
CA SER A 147 -20.25 68.96 -30.53
C SER A 147 -19.91 67.74 -29.64
N ILE A 148 -20.57 66.59 -29.84
CA ILE A 148 -20.13 65.30 -29.24
C ILE A 148 -20.12 64.15 -30.28
N GLU A 149 -20.60 64.38 -31.51
CA GLU A 149 -21.06 63.30 -32.40
C GLU A 149 -20.06 62.93 -33.53
N ARG A 150 -18.78 62.68 -33.20
CA ARG A 150 -17.87 61.98 -34.13
C ARG A 150 -17.39 60.61 -33.66
N ASP A 151 -17.58 60.29 -32.38
CA ASP A 151 -17.24 58.96 -31.85
C ASP A 151 -18.44 57.99 -31.82
N ALA A 152 -19.66 58.46 -32.09
CA ALA A 152 -20.87 57.64 -31.97
C ALA A 152 -21.23 56.83 -33.23
N ILE A 153 -20.85 57.29 -34.44
CA ILE A 153 -21.39 56.72 -35.70
C ILE A 153 -20.60 55.49 -36.16
N THR A 154 -19.28 55.42 -35.95
CA THR A 154 -18.48 54.21 -36.20
C THR A 154 -18.66 53.14 -35.12
N GLY A 155 -19.14 53.55 -33.95
CA GLY A 155 -19.59 52.63 -32.91
C GLY A 155 -20.83 51.87 -33.36
N ASN A 156 -21.83 52.53 -33.94
CA ASN A 156 -23.17 51.96 -34.10
C ASN A 156 -23.24 50.78 -35.09
N GLU A 157 -22.52 50.83 -36.22
CA GLU A 157 -22.44 49.69 -37.17
C GLU A 157 -21.63 48.52 -36.60
N ASN A 158 -20.56 48.80 -35.86
CA ASN A 158 -19.80 47.78 -35.14
C ASN A 158 -20.62 47.17 -33.99
N TYR A 159 -21.42 47.97 -33.27
CA TYR A 159 -22.32 47.47 -32.23
C TYR A 159 -23.40 46.57 -32.83
N GLN A 160 -23.97 46.92 -33.98
CA GLN A 160 -24.97 46.08 -34.65
C GLN A 160 -24.38 44.72 -35.09
N LEU A 161 -23.18 44.71 -35.66
CA LEU A 161 -22.46 43.49 -36.04
C LEU A 161 -22.07 42.64 -34.82
N VAL A 162 -21.56 43.27 -33.76
CA VAL A 162 -21.20 42.59 -32.51
C VAL A 162 -22.45 42.03 -31.82
N VAL A 163 -23.59 42.71 -31.88
CA VAL A 163 -24.87 42.20 -31.35
C VAL A 163 -25.35 41.00 -32.16
N GLN A 164 -25.28 41.05 -33.50
CA GLN A 164 -25.65 39.90 -34.34
C GLN A 164 -24.71 38.70 -34.17
N GLU A 165 -23.40 38.93 -33.99
CA GLU A 165 -22.45 37.86 -33.66
C GLU A 165 -22.70 37.29 -32.27
N LYS A 166 -23.00 38.13 -31.27
CA LYS A 166 -23.40 37.68 -29.93
C LYS A 166 -24.68 36.85 -29.96
N ASP A 167 -25.71 37.30 -30.67
CA ASP A 167 -26.96 36.56 -30.79
C ASP A 167 -26.75 35.21 -31.51
N SER A 168 -25.89 35.19 -32.54
CA SER A 168 -25.51 33.95 -33.23
C SER A 168 -24.74 32.98 -32.32
N ILE A 169 -23.87 33.51 -31.44
CA ILE A 169 -23.11 32.72 -30.46
C ILE A 169 -24.04 32.18 -29.37
N ILE A 170 -24.94 33.02 -28.85
CA ILE A 170 -25.95 32.64 -27.86
C ILE A 170 -26.83 31.53 -28.43
N GLN A 171 -27.34 31.69 -29.65
CA GLN A 171 -28.19 30.68 -30.29
C GLN A 171 -27.45 29.34 -30.51
N ARG A 172 -26.14 29.37 -30.80
CA ARG A 172 -25.31 28.15 -30.87
C ARG A 172 -25.11 27.50 -29.51
N PHE A 173 -24.89 28.28 -28.45
CA PHE A 173 -24.76 27.75 -27.10
C PHE A 173 -26.07 27.16 -26.59
N GLU A 174 -27.19 27.85 -26.80
CA GLU A 174 -28.52 27.34 -26.46
C GLU A 174 -28.84 26.05 -27.22
N SER A 175 -28.48 25.96 -28.51
CA SER A 175 -28.66 24.74 -29.30
C SER A 175 -27.81 23.59 -28.76
N LYS A 176 -26.55 23.84 -28.39
CA LYS A 176 -25.68 22.83 -27.76
C LYS A 176 -26.18 22.42 -26.38
N PHE A 177 -26.67 23.36 -25.59
CA PHE A 177 -27.19 23.08 -24.25
C PHE A 177 -28.44 22.20 -24.33
N ARG A 178 -29.39 22.55 -25.22
CA ARG A 178 -30.55 21.70 -25.51
C ARG A 178 -30.15 20.33 -26.04
N GLN A 179 -29.11 20.25 -26.87
CA GLN A 179 -28.59 18.96 -27.33
C GLN A 179 -28.06 18.12 -26.17
N PHE A 180 -27.28 18.69 -25.26
CA PHE A 180 -26.80 17.99 -24.07
C PHE A 180 -27.93 17.58 -23.12
N GLU A 181 -28.99 18.39 -22.97
CA GLU A 181 -30.16 18.01 -22.19
C GLU A 181 -30.87 16.80 -22.80
N VAL A 182 -31.06 16.78 -24.11
CA VAL A 182 -31.66 15.64 -24.83
C VAL A 182 -30.77 14.40 -24.74
N GLU A 183 -29.46 14.54 -24.88
CA GLU A 183 -28.51 13.42 -24.73
C GLU A 183 -28.50 12.85 -23.29
N ASN A 184 -28.58 13.71 -22.27
CA ASN A 184 -28.69 13.26 -20.88
C ASN A 184 -30.02 12.56 -20.59
N GLU A 185 -31.13 13.05 -21.14
CA GLU A 185 -32.43 12.37 -21.07
C GLU A 185 -32.40 11.00 -21.77
N ASP A 186 -31.79 10.91 -22.96
CA ASP A 186 -31.66 9.64 -23.70
C ASP A 186 -30.77 8.64 -22.94
N LEU A 187 -29.62 9.09 -22.42
CA LEU A 187 -28.76 8.24 -21.59
C LEU A 187 -29.48 7.73 -20.33
N LYS A 188 -30.31 8.57 -19.70
CA LYS A 188 -31.13 8.17 -18.57
C LYS A 188 -32.18 7.14 -18.96
N LEU A 189 -32.88 7.34 -20.07
CA LEU A 189 -33.85 6.38 -20.61
C LEU A 189 -33.19 5.05 -20.98
N GLN A 190 -31.99 5.08 -21.56
CA GLN A 190 -31.20 3.89 -21.86
C GLN A 190 -30.78 3.16 -20.57
N LEU A 191 -30.35 3.89 -19.54
CA LEU A 191 -30.02 3.31 -18.24
C LEU A 191 -31.23 2.61 -17.61
N GLU A 192 -32.40 3.25 -17.62
CA GLU A 192 -33.65 2.64 -17.16
C GLU A 192 -34.05 1.41 -17.97
N ALA A 193 -33.89 1.45 -19.30
CA ALA A 193 -34.17 0.31 -20.16
C ALA A 193 -33.22 -0.87 -19.88
N LYS A 194 -31.93 -0.58 -19.65
CA LYS A 194 -30.96 -1.60 -19.24
C LYS A 194 -31.29 -2.17 -17.87
N GLN A 195 -31.70 -1.35 -16.90
CA GLN A 195 -32.14 -1.82 -15.59
C GLN A 195 -33.36 -2.74 -15.69
N ARG A 196 -34.39 -2.37 -16.47
CA ARG A 196 -35.56 -3.25 -16.72
C ARG A 196 -35.17 -4.58 -17.36
N ASN A 197 -34.16 -4.60 -18.23
CA ASN A 197 -33.67 -5.84 -18.84
C ASN A 197 -32.91 -6.71 -17.83
N VAL A 198 -32.12 -6.11 -16.93
CA VAL A 198 -31.50 -6.83 -15.81
C VAL A 198 -32.58 -7.47 -14.94
N ASP A 199 -33.62 -6.72 -14.56
CA ASP A 199 -34.71 -7.24 -13.73
C ASP A 199 -35.47 -8.39 -14.43
N LYS A 200 -35.66 -8.33 -15.76
CA LYS A 200 -36.24 -9.43 -16.56
C LYS A 200 -35.35 -10.66 -16.54
N LEU A 201 -34.05 -10.51 -16.79
CA LEU A 201 -33.08 -11.61 -16.77
C LEU A 201 -32.96 -12.24 -15.38
N GLU A 202 -33.03 -11.44 -14.31
CA GLU A 202 -33.06 -11.95 -12.94
C GLU A 202 -34.32 -12.80 -12.67
N ASN A 203 -35.48 -12.37 -13.17
CA ASN A 203 -36.71 -13.14 -13.07
C ASN A 203 -36.66 -14.44 -13.88
N GLU A 204 -36.14 -14.39 -15.11
CA GLU A 204 -35.93 -15.60 -15.94
C GLU A 204 -34.96 -16.57 -15.26
N LEU A 205 -33.84 -16.09 -14.71
CA LEU A 205 -32.91 -16.92 -13.93
C LEU A 205 -33.57 -17.54 -12.69
N LYS A 206 -34.50 -16.82 -12.05
CA LYS A 206 -35.26 -17.33 -10.91
C LYS A 206 -36.21 -18.45 -11.33
N ILE A 207 -36.87 -18.32 -12.48
CA ILE A 207 -37.74 -19.35 -13.06
C ILE A 207 -36.93 -20.59 -13.43
N VAL A 208 -35.84 -20.42 -14.19
CA VAL A 208 -34.97 -21.54 -14.61
C VAL A 208 -34.37 -22.26 -13.40
N ARG A 209 -33.98 -21.55 -12.34
CA ARG A 209 -33.53 -22.18 -11.08
C ARG A 209 -34.63 -23.01 -10.40
N ALA A 210 -35.88 -22.55 -10.45
CA ALA A 210 -37.01 -23.29 -9.91
C ALA A 210 -37.31 -24.55 -10.74
N GLU A 211 -37.26 -24.45 -12.07
CA GLU A 211 -37.42 -25.58 -12.99
C GLU A 211 -36.31 -26.62 -12.79
N LEU A 212 -35.04 -26.20 -12.70
CA LEU A 212 -33.92 -27.09 -12.42
C LEU A 212 -34.07 -27.79 -11.05
N CYS A 213 -34.63 -27.12 -10.05
CA CYS A 213 -34.93 -27.72 -8.75
C CYS A 213 -36.01 -28.79 -8.85
N ASN A 214 -37.05 -28.54 -9.64
CA ASN A 214 -38.12 -29.52 -9.90
C ASN A 214 -37.61 -30.71 -10.72
N GLU A 215 -36.81 -30.49 -11.75
CA GLU A 215 -36.21 -31.56 -12.55
C GLU A 215 -35.27 -32.44 -11.72
N LYS A 216 -34.48 -31.83 -10.82
CA LYS A 216 -33.66 -32.58 -9.85
C LYS A 216 -34.50 -33.47 -8.94
N LYS A 217 -35.66 -33.00 -8.48
CA LYS A 217 -36.60 -33.82 -7.68
C LYS A 217 -37.18 -34.97 -8.50
N SER A 218 -37.67 -34.69 -9.71
CA SER A 218 -38.20 -35.74 -10.60
C SER A 218 -37.15 -36.77 -10.98
N ARG A 219 -35.89 -36.36 -11.19
CA ARG A 219 -34.78 -37.27 -11.49
C ARG A 219 -34.45 -38.18 -10.30
N ALA A 220 -34.48 -37.65 -9.08
CA ALA A 220 -34.29 -38.45 -7.87
C ALA A 220 -35.40 -39.51 -7.71
N GLU A 221 -36.64 -39.16 -8.05
CA GLU A 221 -37.79 -40.07 -8.02
C GLU A 221 -37.71 -41.17 -9.09
N ILE A 222 -37.26 -40.84 -10.30
CA ILE A 222 -36.97 -41.83 -11.35
C ILE A 222 -35.83 -42.76 -10.92
N GLU A 223 -34.81 -42.24 -10.23
CA GLU A 223 -33.68 -43.04 -9.76
C GLU A 223 -34.08 -44.01 -8.64
N SER A 224 -34.98 -43.61 -7.74
CA SER A 224 -35.58 -44.53 -6.77
C SER A 224 -36.41 -45.62 -7.45
N LEU A 225 -37.26 -45.26 -8.42
CA LEU A 225 -38.06 -46.24 -9.17
C LEU A 225 -37.18 -47.23 -9.98
N ARG A 226 -36.09 -46.76 -10.60
CA ARG A 226 -35.11 -47.63 -11.28
C ARG A 226 -34.40 -48.58 -10.32
N SER A 227 -34.15 -48.14 -9.08
CA SER A 227 -33.57 -49.01 -8.05
C SER A 227 -34.55 -50.11 -7.62
N GLU A 228 -35.84 -49.79 -7.55
CA GLU A 228 -36.91 -50.76 -7.27
C GLU A 228 -37.11 -51.74 -8.43
N GLU A 229 -37.07 -51.28 -9.68
CA GLU A 229 -37.12 -52.16 -10.86
C GLU A 229 -35.95 -53.14 -10.91
N LYS A 230 -34.72 -52.68 -10.61
CA LYS A 230 -33.54 -53.56 -10.51
C LYS A 230 -33.71 -54.63 -9.43
N ASN A 231 -34.33 -54.28 -8.30
CA ASN A 231 -34.61 -55.22 -7.22
C ASN A 231 -35.70 -56.24 -7.61
N LEU A 232 -36.72 -55.81 -8.36
CA LEU A 232 -37.77 -56.69 -8.91
C LEU A 232 -37.23 -57.64 -9.98
N ASP A 233 -36.34 -57.19 -10.87
CA ASP A 233 -35.70 -58.02 -11.89
C ASP A 233 -34.71 -59.03 -11.29
N ALA A 234 -34.01 -58.67 -10.21
CA ALA A 234 -33.19 -59.61 -9.45
C ALA A 234 -34.05 -60.72 -8.82
N SER A 235 -35.24 -60.36 -8.31
CA SER A 235 -36.21 -61.31 -7.76
C SER A 235 -36.82 -62.23 -8.84
N LYS A 236 -37.14 -61.70 -10.03
CA LYS A 236 -37.66 -62.49 -11.18
C LYS A 236 -36.61 -63.41 -11.79
N LYS A 237 -35.33 -62.99 -11.88
CA LYS A 237 -34.24 -63.87 -12.34
C LYS A 237 -33.98 -65.05 -11.39
N SER A 238 -34.26 -64.89 -10.09
CA SER A 238 -34.20 -66.00 -9.13
C SER A 238 -35.33 -67.01 -9.30
N SER A 239 -36.51 -66.63 -9.82
CA SER A 239 -37.63 -67.58 -10.01
C SER A 239 -37.56 -68.35 -11.33
N VAL A 240 -37.02 -67.75 -12.39
CA VAL A 240 -36.90 -68.38 -13.73
C VAL A 240 -35.81 -69.46 -13.78
N VAL A 241 -34.77 -69.37 -12.94
CA VAL A 241 -33.72 -70.42 -12.86
C VAL A 241 -34.25 -71.72 -12.24
N HIS A 242 -35.33 -71.68 -11.44
CA HIS A 242 -35.98 -72.88 -10.90
C HIS A 242 -36.97 -73.55 -11.85
N SER A 243 -37.49 -72.86 -12.88
CA SER A 243 -38.43 -73.44 -13.86
C SER A 243 -37.76 -74.00 -15.12
N VAL A 244 -36.55 -73.57 -15.47
CA VAL A 244 -35.89 -73.95 -16.75
C VAL A 244 -35.06 -75.25 -16.63
N SER A 245 -34.95 -75.87 -15.44
CA SER A 245 -34.25 -77.16 -15.28
C SER A 245 -35.12 -78.41 -15.51
N SER A 246 -36.42 -78.27 -15.81
CA SER A 246 -37.35 -79.42 -15.97
C SER A 246 -37.91 -79.66 -17.38
N GLU A 247 -37.53 -78.90 -18.41
CA GLU A 247 -38.08 -79.07 -19.76
C GLU A 247 -36.98 -79.15 -20.83
N LYS A 248 -36.36 -80.33 -20.95
CA LYS A 248 -35.61 -80.72 -22.15
C LYS A 248 -35.61 -82.23 -22.36
N GLN A 249 -36.79 -82.81 -22.53
CA GLN A 249 -36.99 -84.18 -23.04
C GLN A 249 -38.46 -84.36 -23.47
N PHE A 250 -38.85 -83.93 -24.68
CA PHE A 250 -39.86 -84.63 -25.50
C PHE A 250 -40.11 -83.91 -26.84
N SER A 251 -40.68 -84.67 -27.78
CA SER A 251 -41.39 -84.31 -29.03
C SER A 251 -40.58 -83.91 -30.27
N VAL A 252 -40.26 -84.94 -31.06
CA VAL A 252 -40.42 -84.96 -32.52
C VAL A 252 -41.68 -85.79 -32.83
N SER A 253 -42.36 -85.46 -33.95
CA SER A 253 -43.44 -86.20 -34.64
C SER A 253 -44.89 -85.73 -34.38
N LYS A 254 -45.49 -85.04 -35.37
CA LYS A 254 -46.63 -85.53 -36.18
C LYS A 254 -47.21 -84.39 -37.07
N GLU A 255 -47.23 -84.65 -38.36
CA GLU A 255 -48.14 -84.05 -39.35
C GLU A 255 -49.22 -85.10 -39.69
N ASP A 256 -50.34 -84.60 -40.22
CA ASP A 256 -51.51 -85.25 -40.84
C ASP A 256 -52.83 -85.43 -40.06
N GLU A 257 -53.88 -84.99 -40.78
CA GLU A 257 -55.33 -85.25 -40.71
C GLU A 257 -56.27 -84.34 -39.90
N CYS A 258 -57.22 -83.72 -40.63
CA CYS A 258 -58.47 -83.16 -40.09
C CYS A 258 -59.60 -83.13 -41.16
N MET A 259 -60.55 -84.07 -41.01
CA MET A 259 -62.03 -83.96 -41.19
C MET A 259 -62.65 -83.75 -42.60
N GLY A 260 -63.71 -84.42 -43.05
CA GLY A 260 -64.62 -85.42 -42.45
C GLY A 260 -66.12 -85.05 -42.59
N SER A 261 -66.88 -85.80 -43.40
CA SER A 261 -68.33 -86.21 -43.29
C SER A 261 -69.02 -86.18 -44.67
N GLN A 262 -69.73 -87.22 -45.15
CA GLN A 262 -70.99 -87.75 -44.61
C GLN A 262 -71.30 -89.16 -45.19
N ARG A 263 -71.90 -90.03 -44.37
CA ARG A 263 -72.43 -91.38 -44.68
C ARG A 263 -73.92 -91.29 -45.10
N ASP A 264 -74.53 -92.26 -45.82
CA ASP A 264 -75.20 -93.46 -45.28
C ASP A 264 -75.57 -94.46 -46.43
N SER A 265 -75.30 -95.78 -46.27
CA SER A 265 -76.26 -96.93 -46.15
C SER A 265 -76.83 -97.48 -47.48
N ASP A 266 -77.02 -98.78 -47.79
CA ASP A 266 -76.84 -100.12 -47.20
C ASP A 266 -76.91 -101.15 -48.38
N SER A 267 -76.03 -102.15 -48.50
CA SER A 267 -76.14 -103.56 -48.08
C SER A 267 -77.23 -104.45 -48.74
N LEU A 268 -76.77 -105.31 -49.65
CA LEU A 268 -77.08 -106.73 -49.92
C LEU A 268 -78.49 -107.33 -49.62
N GLN A 269 -79.02 -108.09 -50.60
CA GLN A 269 -79.20 -109.57 -50.56
C GLN A 269 -80.56 -110.12 -51.08
N ALA A 270 -80.43 -110.97 -52.10
CA ALA A 270 -81.18 -112.17 -52.52
C ALA A 270 -82.56 -112.52 -51.91
N GLU A 271 -83.49 -112.92 -52.79
CA GLU A 271 -84.58 -113.83 -52.44
C GLU A 271 -85.13 -114.63 -53.65
N TYR A 272 -85.37 -115.92 -53.36
CA TYR A 272 -86.12 -116.99 -54.04
C TYR A 272 -85.48 -117.90 -55.11
N VAL A 273 -85.37 -119.17 -54.69
CA VAL A 273 -84.93 -120.40 -55.36
C VAL A 273 -86.05 -121.44 -55.18
N GLU A 274 -86.18 -122.35 -56.16
CA GLU A 274 -86.82 -123.68 -56.07
C GLU A 274 -88.36 -123.74 -55.92
N THR A 275 -89.11 -124.77 -56.35
CA THR A 275 -88.81 -126.18 -56.68
C THR A 275 -90.03 -126.83 -57.37
N THR A 276 -89.81 -128.03 -57.95
CA THR A 276 -90.76 -129.14 -58.25
C THR A 276 -91.55 -129.07 -59.57
N GLY A 277 -91.64 -130.10 -60.43
CA GLY A 277 -91.26 -131.52 -60.32
C GLY A 277 -92.47 -132.46 -60.37
N SER A 278 -92.77 -133.00 -61.57
CA SER A 278 -93.48 -134.26 -61.89
C SER A 278 -94.89 -134.55 -61.34
N SER A 279 -95.88 -134.79 -62.23
CA SER A 279 -96.54 -136.12 -62.38
C SER A 279 -97.55 -136.20 -63.56
N ALA A 280 -97.35 -137.22 -64.40
CA ALA A 280 -98.31 -138.07 -65.11
C ALA A 280 -99.49 -137.50 -65.97
N LYS A 281 -99.28 -137.53 -67.29
CA LYS A 281 -100.16 -138.01 -68.39
C LYS A 281 -101.66 -137.67 -68.37
N VAL A 282 -102.02 -136.49 -68.89
CA VAL A 282 -102.89 -136.23 -70.07
C VAL A 282 -102.69 -134.73 -70.42
N GLY A 283 -101.76 -134.35 -71.31
CA GLY A 283 -101.46 -132.91 -71.48
C GLY A 283 -100.39 -132.52 -72.50
N ASN A 284 -100.61 -132.83 -73.78
CA ASN A 284 -99.70 -132.43 -74.87
C ASN A 284 -100.25 -131.32 -75.79
N GLU A 285 -101.56 -131.04 -75.85
CA GLU A 285 -102.10 -129.97 -76.72
C GLU A 285 -102.25 -128.61 -76.01
N ASN A 286 -102.76 -128.60 -74.76
CA ASN A 286 -102.91 -127.36 -73.99
C ASN A 286 -101.57 -126.68 -73.65
N LYS A 287 -100.48 -127.46 -73.61
CA LYS A 287 -99.13 -126.97 -73.31
C LYS A 287 -98.51 -126.20 -74.48
N ILE A 288 -98.80 -126.60 -75.72
CA ILE A 288 -98.33 -125.89 -76.91
C ILE A 288 -99.05 -124.54 -77.04
N VAL A 289 -100.37 -124.50 -76.80
CA VAL A 289 -101.14 -123.25 -76.82
C VAL A 289 -100.72 -122.31 -75.69
N HIS A 290 -100.45 -122.84 -74.49
CA HIS A 290 -99.90 -122.05 -73.40
C HIS A 290 -98.52 -121.47 -73.74
N LEU A 291 -97.61 -122.28 -74.28
CA LEU A 291 -96.28 -121.83 -74.70
C LEU A 291 -96.32 -120.79 -75.83
N LEU A 292 -97.28 -120.90 -76.77
CA LEU A 292 -97.47 -119.91 -77.83
C LEU A 292 -97.99 -118.58 -77.27
N ASN A 293 -99.01 -118.61 -76.41
CA ASN A 293 -99.52 -117.41 -75.74
C ASN A 293 -98.48 -116.78 -74.80
N GLU A 294 -97.62 -117.59 -74.17
CA GLU A 294 -96.53 -117.15 -73.32
C GLU A 294 -95.40 -116.52 -74.14
N ASN A 295 -95.08 -117.08 -75.32
CA ASN A 295 -94.13 -116.49 -76.26
C ASN A 295 -94.65 -115.16 -76.85
N GLU A 296 -95.95 -115.05 -77.13
CA GLU A 296 -96.56 -113.80 -77.58
C GLU A 296 -96.51 -112.73 -76.46
N LYS A 297 -96.81 -113.10 -75.21
CA LYS A 297 -96.65 -112.21 -74.04
C LYS A 297 -95.19 -111.78 -73.83
N LEU A 298 -94.24 -112.72 -73.91
CA LEU A 298 -92.81 -112.41 -73.81
C LEU A 298 -92.35 -111.52 -74.97
N SER A 299 -92.89 -111.69 -76.17
CA SER A 299 -92.58 -110.83 -77.32
C SER A 299 -93.12 -109.41 -77.15
N ALA A 300 -94.34 -109.27 -76.63
CA ALA A 300 -94.94 -107.97 -76.31
C ALA A 300 -94.21 -107.28 -75.16
N GLU A 301 -93.73 -108.05 -74.17
CA GLU A 301 -92.92 -107.54 -73.07
C GLU A 301 -91.51 -107.14 -73.52
N LEU A 302 -90.87 -107.89 -74.42
CA LEU A 302 -89.62 -107.50 -75.07
C LEU A 302 -89.79 -106.22 -75.89
N GLU A 303 -90.88 -106.07 -76.63
CA GLU A 303 -91.14 -104.86 -77.42
C GLU A 303 -91.44 -103.65 -76.52
N ARG A 304 -92.16 -103.86 -75.42
CA ARG A 304 -92.35 -102.84 -74.37
C ARG A 304 -91.02 -102.44 -73.72
N LEU A 305 -90.16 -103.41 -73.39
CA LEU A 305 -88.85 -103.16 -72.79
C LEU A 305 -87.92 -102.44 -73.76
N ARG A 306 -87.94 -102.80 -75.06
CA ARG A 306 -87.21 -102.06 -76.10
C ARG A 306 -87.70 -100.63 -76.22
N LYS A 307 -89.02 -100.41 -76.26
CA LYS A 307 -89.59 -99.07 -76.31
C LYS A 307 -89.20 -98.25 -75.08
N HIS A 308 -89.25 -98.86 -73.90
CA HIS A 308 -88.84 -98.20 -72.65
C HIS A 308 -87.32 -97.94 -72.59
N LEU A 309 -86.49 -98.83 -73.12
CA LEU A 309 -85.04 -98.59 -73.26
C LEU A 309 -84.76 -97.42 -74.21
N VAL A 310 -85.45 -97.37 -75.35
CA VAL A 310 -85.35 -96.26 -76.30
C VAL A 310 -85.85 -94.96 -75.66
N GLU A 311 -86.97 -94.99 -74.94
CA GLU A 311 -87.49 -93.81 -74.23
C GLU A 311 -86.53 -93.36 -73.10
N ILE A 312 -85.89 -94.29 -72.41
CA ILE A 312 -84.83 -93.99 -71.43
C ILE A 312 -83.59 -93.40 -72.12
N GLU A 313 -83.15 -93.95 -73.24
CA GLU A 313 -82.02 -93.43 -74.02
C GLU A 313 -82.33 -92.05 -74.62
N GLU A 314 -83.54 -91.85 -75.14
CA GLU A 314 -84.06 -90.56 -75.61
C GLU A 314 -84.10 -89.54 -74.46
N ASN A 315 -84.59 -89.94 -73.28
CA ASN A 315 -84.61 -89.08 -72.10
C ASN A 315 -83.18 -88.75 -71.62
N TYR A 316 -82.26 -89.73 -71.54
CA TYR A 316 -80.87 -89.48 -71.16
C TYR A 316 -80.13 -88.61 -72.16
N THR A 317 -80.35 -88.80 -73.46
CA THR A 317 -79.74 -87.95 -74.50
C THR A 317 -80.29 -86.52 -74.43
N GLN A 318 -81.59 -86.36 -74.16
CA GLN A 318 -82.20 -85.06 -73.98
C GLN A 318 -81.68 -84.36 -72.71
N GLU A 319 -81.58 -85.07 -71.58
CA GLU A 319 -81.00 -84.54 -70.35
C GLU A 319 -79.53 -84.15 -70.53
N LEU A 320 -78.74 -84.96 -71.25
CA LEU A 320 -77.35 -84.65 -71.57
C LEU A 320 -77.23 -83.41 -72.45
N LEU A 321 -78.12 -83.23 -73.43
CA LEU A 321 -78.16 -82.03 -74.27
C LEU A 321 -78.54 -80.77 -73.47
N VAL A 322 -79.50 -80.87 -72.55
CA VAL A 322 -79.87 -79.75 -71.68
C VAL A 322 -78.72 -79.41 -70.72
N ALA A 323 -78.03 -80.42 -70.17
CA ALA A 323 -76.85 -80.21 -69.34
C ALA A 323 -75.71 -79.54 -70.14
N ALA A 324 -75.44 -79.99 -71.36
CA ALA A 324 -74.45 -79.39 -72.24
C ALA A 324 -74.80 -77.95 -72.65
N HIS A 325 -76.09 -77.67 -72.91
CA HIS A 325 -76.55 -76.30 -73.16
C HIS A 325 -76.34 -75.41 -71.93
N ARG A 326 -76.68 -75.91 -70.73
CA ARG A 326 -76.47 -75.18 -69.48
C ARG A 326 -74.98 -74.92 -69.22
N GLU A 327 -74.11 -75.87 -69.49
CA GLU A 327 -72.66 -75.70 -69.38
C GLU A 327 -72.13 -74.67 -70.39
N SER A 328 -72.61 -74.70 -71.63
CA SER A 328 -72.32 -73.69 -72.65
C SER A 328 -72.75 -72.29 -72.22
N GLU A 329 -73.93 -72.15 -71.62
CA GLU A 329 -74.42 -70.87 -71.12
C GLU A 329 -73.62 -70.35 -69.91
N VAL A 330 -73.27 -71.22 -68.95
CA VAL A 330 -72.45 -70.85 -67.79
C VAL A 330 -71.03 -70.49 -68.22
N THR A 331 -70.44 -71.23 -69.16
CA THR A 331 -69.11 -70.90 -69.71
C THR A 331 -69.15 -69.59 -70.50
N ALA A 332 -70.22 -69.31 -71.26
CA ALA A 332 -70.40 -68.02 -71.91
C ALA A 332 -70.52 -66.87 -70.90
N GLN A 333 -71.28 -67.06 -69.81
CA GLN A 333 -71.40 -66.07 -68.74
C GLN A 333 -70.07 -65.86 -67.99
N LEU A 334 -69.31 -66.93 -67.77
CA LEU A 334 -67.98 -66.86 -67.15
C LEU A 334 -67.01 -66.07 -68.03
N ASN A 335 -66.95 -66.38 -69.34
CA ASN A 335 -66.11 -65.66 -70.28
C ASN A 335 -66.49 -64.16 -70.34
N ALA A 336 -67.79 -63.84 -70.36
CA ALA A 336 -68.24 -62.44 -70.35
C ALA A 336 -67.85 -61.72 -69.04
N ALA A 337 -67.91 -62.40 -67.90
CA ALA A 337 -67.46 -61.85 -66.62
C ALA A 337 -65.94 -61.64 -66.57
N GLU A 338 -65.16 -62.57 -67.12
CA GLU A 338 -63.71 -62.46 -67.24
C GLU A 338 -63.31 -61.29 -68.15
N GLU A 339 -63.97 -61.12 -69.30
CA GLU A 339 -63.77 -59.98 -70.19
C GLU A 339 -64.09 -58.65 -69.50
N LEU A 340 -65.17 -58.59 -68.72
CA LEU A 340 -65.49 -57.41 -67.91
C LEU A 340 -64.42 -57.12 -66.85
N ILE A 341 -63.94 -58.14 -66.13
CA ILE A 341 -62.86 -58.00 -65.15
C ILE A 341 -61.59 -57.48 -65.83
N ASP A 342 -61.23 -58.01 -66.99
CA ASP A 342 -60.05 -57.57 -67.72
C ASP A 342 -60.21 -56.16 -68.28
N SER A 343 -61.42 -55.77 -68.70
CA SER A 343 -61.72 -54.40 -69.10
C SER A 343 -61.58 -53.42 -67.93
N LEU A 344 -62.08 -53.79 -66.74
CA LEU A 344 -61.98 -52.99 -65.52
C LEU A 344 -60.54 -52.91 -65.02
N LYS A 345 -59.76 -54.00 -65.07
CA LYS A 345 -58.32 -53.97 -64.76
C LYS A 345 -57.56 -53.04 -65.69
N LYS A 346 -57.84 -53.08 -67.00
CA LYS A 346 -57.24 -52.18 -67.98
C LYS A 346 -57.65 -50.72 -67.74
N GLN A 347 -58.91 -50.46 -67.40
CA GLN A 347 -59.37 -49.11 -67.02
C GLN A 347 -58.71 -48.62 -65.74
N LEU A 348 -58.53 -49.47 -64.72
CA LEU A 348 -57.88 -49.12 -63.46
C LEU A 348 -56.37 -48.86 -63.64
N ILE A 349 -55.71 -49.63 -64.51
CA ILE A 349 -54.30 -49.42 -64.87
C ILE A 349 -54.14 -48.14 -65.69
N ASN A 350 -55.08 -47.86 -66.60
CA ASN A 350 -55.05 -46.68 -67.47
C ASN A 350 -55.74 -45.45 -66.87
N ASP A 351 -56.20 -45.50 -65.61
CA ASP A 351 -56.82 -44.34 -64.96
C ASP A 351 -55.73 -43.30 -64.66
N GLU A 352 -55.56 -42.37 -65.59
CA GLU A 352 -54.57 -41.29 -65.51
C GLU A 352 -54.63 -40.52 -64.18
N LYS A 353 -55.79 -40.49 -63.52
CA LYS A 353 -55.95 -39.83 -62.22
C LYS A 353 -55.19 -40.57 -61.11
N LEU A 354 -55.23 -41.90 -61.10
CA LEU A 354 -54.46 -42.70 -60.13
C LEU A 354 -52.96 -42.51 -60.34
N GLU A 355 -52.50 -42.44 -61.59
CA GLU A 355 -51.08 -42.25 -61.86
C GLU A 355 -50.61 -40.82 -61.53
N LYS A 356 -51.42 -39.80 -61.82
CA LYS A 356 -51.16 -38.41 -61.38
C LYS A 356 -51.08 -38.30 -59.85
N LEU A 357 -51.97 -38.98 -59.12
CA LEU A 357 -51.94 -39.02 -57.65
C LEU A 357 -50.71 -39.76 -57.12
N ARG A 358 -50.31 -40.89 -57.74
CA ARG A 358 -49.06 -41.59 -57.39
C ARG A 358 -47.83 -40.73 -57.63
N GLU A 359 -47.80 -39.99 -58.73
CA GLU A 359 -46.70 -39.08 -59.05
C GLU A 359 -46.63 -37.92 -58.04
N GLN A 360 -47.77 -37.35 -57.65
CA GLN A 360 -47.84 -36.34 -56.58
C GLN A 360 -47.38 -36.91 -55.24
N LEU A 361 -47.81 -38.12 -54.87
CA LEU A 361 -47.35 -38.78 -53.64
C LEU A 361 -45.83 -39.00 -53.65
N LYS A 362 -45.25 -39.40 -54.79
CA LYS A 362 -43.79 -39.54 -54.95
C LYS A 362 -43.08 -38.20 -54.82
N LYS A 363 -43.62 -37.13 -55.41
CA LYS A 363 -43.07 -35.76 -55.28
C LYS A 363 -43.09 -35.30 -53.82
N VAL A 364 -44.23 -35.44 -53.14
CA VAL A 364 -44.37 -35.08 -51.72
C VAL A 364 -43.46 -35.95 -50.83
N SER A 365 -43.35 -37.26 -51.11
CA SER A 365 -42.41 -38.12 -50.38
C SER A 365 -40.96 -37.67 -50.58
N SER A 366 -40.57 -37.35 -51.82
CA SER A 366 -39.22 -36.86 -52.11
C SER A 366 -38.95 -35.50 -51.46
N GLU A 367 -39.91 -34.59 -51.44
CA GLU A 367 -39.81 -33.30 -50.75
C GLU A 367 -39.70 -33.47 -49.24
N ARG A 368 -40.50 -34.37 -48.65
CA ARG A 368 -40.39 -34.74 -47.22
C ARG A 368 -39.00 -35.30 -46.91
N ASP A 369 -38.49 -36.22 -47.73
CA ASP A 369 -37.20 -36.85 -47.51
C ASP A 369 -36.05 -35.83 -47.64
N LYS A 370 -36.15 -34.89 -48.59
CA LYS A 370 -35.22 -33.75 -48.69
C LYS A 370 -35.30 -32.83 -47.46
N ALA A 371 -36.50 -32.51 -47.00
CA ALA A 371 -36.67 -31.66 -45.81
C ALA A 371 -36.14 -32.35 -44.54
N LEU A 372 -36.32 -33.67 -44.40
CA LEU A 372 -35.75 -34.46 -43.30
C LEU A 372 -34.21 -34.46 -43.34
N GLU A 373 -33.62 -34.61 -44.53
CA GLU A 373 -32.18 -34.52 -44.70
C GLU A 373 -31.65 -33.11 -44.35
N GLU A 374 -32.33 -32.05 -44.79
CA GLU A 374 -31.98 -30.67 -44.43
C GLU A 374 -32.08 -30.43 -42.91
N VAL A 375 -33.10 -30.97 -42.25
CA VAL A 375 -33.24 -30.91 -40.79
C VAL A 375 -32.08 -31.65 -40.10
N SER A 376 -31.71 -32.84 -40.57
CA SER A 376 -30.56 -33.59 -40.03
C SER A 376 -29.25 -32.79 -40.17
N GLN A 377 -29.03 -32.13 -41.31
CA GLN A 377 -27.84 -31.30 -41.53
C GLN A 377 -27.82 -30.03 -40.67
N LEU A 378 -28.99 -29.44 -40.41
CA LEU A 378 -29.11 -28.30 -39.50
C LEU A 378 -28.85 -28.72 -38.05
N ASP A 379 -29.33 -29.89 -37.64
CA ASP A 379 -29.08 -30.45 -36.31
C ASP A 379 -27.59 -30.75 -36.10
N ASP A 380 -26.90 -31.32 -37.09
CA ASP A 380 -25.44 -31.50 -37.05
C ASP A 380 -24.67 -30.18 -36.92
N LYS A 381 -25.13 -29.13 -37.61
CA LYS A 381 -24.53 -27.79 -37.50
C LYS A 381 -24.78 -27.19 -36.12
N LEU A 382 -25.97 -27.38 -35.58
CA LEU A 382 -26.33 -26.94 -34.23
C LEU A 382 -25.45 -27.67 -33.21
N HIS A 383 -25.32 -28.99 -33.28
CA HIS A 383 -24.44 -29.78 -32.41
C HIS A 383 -22.98 -29.34 -32.50
N LYS A 384 -22.44 -29.08 -33.70
CA LYS A 384 -21.09 -28.53 -33.87
C LYS A 384 -20.94 -27.14 -33.24
N SER A 385 -21.93 -26.27 -33.42
CA SER A 385 -21.95 -24.94 -32.81
C SER A 385 -21.99 -25.01 -31.29
N THR A 386 -22.88 -25.83 -30.72
CA THR A 386 -22.99 -26.08 -29.28
C THR A 386 -21.69 -26.64 -28.69
N ALA A 387 -21.05 -27.60 -29.36
CA ALA A 387 -19.76 -28.12 -28.94
C ALA A 387 -18.66 -27.04 -28.97
N SER A 388 -18.63 -26.21 -30.02
CA SER A 388 -17.71 -25.07 -30.12
C SER A 388 -17.92 -24.05 -28.98
N ILE A 389 -19.18 -23.69 -28.70
CA ILE A 389 -19.54 -22.79 -27.59
C ILE A 389 -19.09 -23.38 -26.25
N SER A 390 -19.33 -24.67 -26.00
CA SER A 390 -18.89 -25.35 -24.77
C SER A 390 -17.37 -25.35 -24.63
N ASN A 391 -16.63 -25.55 -25.71
CA ASN A 391 -15.17 -25.49 -25.70
C ASN A 391 -14.67 -24.08 -25.40
N LEU A 392 -15.27 -23.06 -26.03
CA LEU A 392 -14.94 -21.66 -25.75
C LEU A 392 -15.26 -21.29 -24.30
N GLN A 393 -16.37 -21.78 -23.76
CA GLN A 393 -16.74 -21.56 -22.36
C GLN A 393 -15.72 -22.17 -21.40
N LEU A 394 -15.25 -23.39 -21.67
CA LEU A 394 -14.17 -24.02 -20.89
C LEU A 394 -12.85 -23.24 -20.97
N VAL A 395 -12.49 -22.75 -22.17
CA VAL A 395 -11.28 -21.94 -22.36
C VAL A 395 -11.38 -20.61 -21.60
N ILE A 396 -12.54 -19.94 -21.64
CA ILE A 396 -12.79 -18.71 -20.88
C ILE A 396 -12.67 -18.99 -19.39
N GLU A 397 -13.28 -20.06 -18.87
CA GLU A 397 -13.21 -20.42 -17.46
C GLU A 397 -11.76 -20.74 -17.04
N GLN A 398 -11.00 -21.42 -17.89
CA GLN A 398 -9.58 -21.70 -17.64
C GLN A 398 -8.74 -20.43 -17.63
N ILE A 399 -8.97 -19.49 -18.55
CA ILE A 399 -8.30 -18.18 -18.58
C ILE A 399 -8.65 -17.36 -17.35
N GLN A 400 -9.93 -17.32 -16.95
CA GLN A 400 -10.38 -16.61 -15.75
C GLN A 400 -9.78 -17.20 -14.47
N LYS A 401 -9.77 -18.53 -14.33
CA LYS A 401 -9.12 -19.23 -13.21
C LYS A 401 -7.62 -18.96 -13.20
N GLY A 402 -6.94 -19.04 -14.35
CA GLY A 402 -5.52 -18.72 -14.47
C GLY A 402 -5.20 -17.28 -14.07
N LEU A 403 -6.00 -16.31 -14.54
CA LEU A 403 -5.87 -14.90 -14.14
C LEU A 403 -6.13 -14.71 -12.64
N CYS A 404 -7.10 -15.40 -12.05
CA CYS A 404 -7.39 -15.35 -10.62
C CYS A 404 -6.24 -15.90 -9.77
N VAL A 405 -5.65 -17.04 -10.17
CA VAL A 405 -4.50 -17.62 -9.47
C VAL A 405 -3.27 -16.73 -9.62
N CYS A 406 -3.00 -16.20 -10.81
CA CYS A 406 -1.88 -15.28 -11.04
C CYS A 406 -2.05 -13.96 -10.28
N SER A 407 -3.26 -13.40 -10.24
CA SER A 407 -3.54 -12.17 -9.48
C SER A 407 -3.42 -12.41 -7.98
N PHE A 408 -3.90 -13.54 -7.47
CA PHE A 408 -3.77 -13.91 -6.06
C PHE A 408 -2.30 -14.09 -5.66
N SER A 409 -1.51 -14.86 -6.42
CA SER A 409 -0.07 -15.03 -6.16
C SER A 409 0.69 -13.70 -6.23
N ARG A 410 0.34 -12.82 -7.17
CA ARG A 410 0.95 -11.48 -7.29
C ARG A 410 0.62 -10.60 -6.08
N VAL A 411 -0.64 -10.59 -5.61
CA VAL A 411 -1.02 -9.84 -4.41
C VAL A 411 -0.30 -10.40 -3.18
N HIS A 412 -0.21 -11.72 -3.04
CA HIS A 412 0.49 -12.35 -1.92
C HIS A 412 1.99 -12.03 -1.91
N TYR A 413 2.66 -12.06 -3.08
CA TYR A 413 4.06 -11.67 -3.21
C TYR A 413 4.28 -10.20 -2.83
N VAL A 414 3.45 -9.28 -3.36
CA VAL A 414 3.53 -7.85 -3.03
C VAL A 414 3.27 -7.60 -1.56
N PHE A 415 2.36 -8.35 -0.93
CA PHE A 415 2.10 -8.22 0.50
C PHE A 415 3.31 -8.66 1.34
N ALA A 416 3.88 -9.82 1.05
CA ALA A 416 5.08 -10.32 1.74
C ALA A 416 6.30 -9.40 1.57
N GLU A 417 6.50 -8.85 0.36
CA GLU A 417 7.57 -7.88 0.09
C GLU A 417 7.36 -6.58 0.87
N ASN A 418 6.13 -6.06 0.94
CA ASN A 418 5.83 -4.86 1.74
C ASN A 418 6.00 -5.09 3.24
N GLU A 419 5.62 -6.26 3.74
CA GLU A 419 5.81 -6.64 5.13
C GLU A 419 7.31 -6.67 5.49
N TRP A 420 8.12 -7.33 4.66
CA TRP A 420 9.57 -7.36 4.84
C TRP A 420 10.21 -5.96 4.75
N ARG A 421 9.77 -5.14 3.78
CA ARG A 421 10.23 -3.76 3.63
C ARG A 421 9.87 -2.90 4.84
N MET A 422 8.69 -3.07 5.42
CA MET A 422 8.30 -2.35 6.65
C MET A 422 9.19 -2.70 7.83
N VAL A 423 9.42 -3.99 8.08
CA VAL A 423 10.32 -4.44 9.14
C VAL A 423 11.74 -3.87 8.96
N GLN A 424 12.21 -3.80 7.71
CA GLN A 424 13.53 -3.27 7.42
C GLN A 424 13.62 -1.75 7.66
N ILE A 425 12.59 -0.99 7.28
CA ILE A 425 12.49 0.45 7.55
C ILE A 425 12.41 0.71 9.05
N GLU A 426 11.63 -0.07 9.78
CA GLU A 426 11.50 0.04 11.24
C GLU A 426 12.84 -0.19 11.94
N LYS A 427 13.58 -1.23 11.53
CA LYS A 427 14.93 -1.49 12.03
C LYS A 427 15.90 -0.33 11.74
N GLN A 428 15.89 0.21 10.52
CA GLN A 428 16.72 1.36 10.17
C GLN A 428 16.36 2.60 10.98
N HIS A 429 15.06 2.85 11.18
CA HIS A 429 14.57 3.95 12.00
C HIS A 429 15.04 3.81 13.45
N ASP A 430 14.96 2.61 14.03
CA ASP A 430 15.44 2.34 15.38
C ASP A 430 16.95 2.55 15.52
N GLU A 431 17.75 2.08 14.56
CA GLU A 431 19.19 2.32 14.53
C GLU A 431 19.52 3.82 14.46
N VAL A 432 18.81 4.58 13.62
CA VAL A 432 18.96 6.04 13.54
C VAL A 432 18.54 6.71 14.84
N MET A 433 17.44 6.28 15.46
CA MET A 433 16.96 6.82 16.73
C MET A 433 17.94 6.57 17.88
N VAL A 434 18.55 5.37 17.93
CA VAL A 434 19.58 5.04 18.92
C VAL A 434 20.83 5.90 18.71
N ASN A 435 21.30 6.03 17.46
CA ASN A 435 22.46 6.85 17.14
C ASN A 435 22.22 8.35 17.44
N GLN A 436 21.02 8.85 17.11
CA GLN A 436 20.63 10.22 17.41
C GLN A 436 20.57 10.46 18.92
N LYS A 437 19.98 9.53 19.69
CA LYS A 437 19.99 9.58 21.16
C LYS A 437 21.42 9.60 21.70
N ALA A 438 22.31 8.73 21.21
CA ALA A 438 23.72 8.70 21.63
C ALA A 438 24.43 10.04 21.37
N LYS A 439 24.25 10.64 20.19
CA LYS A 439 24.79 11.97 19.87
C LYS A 439 24.22 13.05 20.78
N THR A 440 22.91 13.04 21.05
CA THR A 440 22.31 14.01 21.98
C THR A 440 22.88 13.88 23.39
N GLU A 441 23.11 12.66 23.87
CA GLU A 441 23.72 12.44 25.19
C GLU A 441 25.20 12.86 25.22
N GLU A 442 25.96 12.68 24.14
CA GLU A 442 27.32 13.20 24.03
C GLU A 442 27.35 14.73 24.05
N LEU A 443 26.45 15.38 23.30
CA LEU A 443 26.33 16.84 23.29
C LEU A 443 25.93 17.37 24.66
N LYS A 444 24.97 16.73 25.35
CA LYS A 444 24.61 17.07 26.74
C LYS A 444 25.79 16.91 27.69
N ARG A 445 26.63 15.88 27.50
CA ARG A 445 27.84 15.69 28.32
C ARG A 445 28.85 16.82 28.10
N LYS A 446 29.08 17.21 26.84
CA LYS A 446 29.94 18.35 26.50
C LYS A 446 29.38 19.66 27.07
N LEU A 447 28.08 19.89 26.96
CA LEU A 447 27.42 21.07 27.53
C LEU A 447 27.65 21.17 29.03
N ARG A 448 27.40 20.08 29.78
CA ARG A 448 27.66 20.04 31.23
C ARG A 448 29.11 20.33 31.58
N TRP A 449 30.05 19.79 30.79
CA TRP A 449 31.47 20.07 30.98
C TRP A 449 31.82 21.55 30.76
N TYR A 450 31.28 22.17 29.71
CA TYR A 450 31.46 23.61 29.46
C TYR A 450 30.80 24.45 30.56
N GLU A 451 29.59 24.10 31.00
CA GLU A 451 28.91 24.76 32.12
C GLU A 451 29.73 24.72 33.41
N GLU A 452 30.31 23.56 33.73
CA GLU A 452 31.20 23.40 34.88
C GLU A 452 32.46 24.27 34.75
N LYS A 453 33.08 24.32 33.56
CA LYS A 453 34.24 25.19 33.31
C LYS A 453 33.90 26.67 33.38
N HIS A 454 32.72 27.06 32.90
CA HIS A 454 32.22 28.43 33.04
C HIS A 454 31.97 28.79 34.50
N LEU A 455 31.41 27.86 35.29
CA LEU A 455 31.20 28.06 36.71
C LEU A 455 32.54 28.19 37.46
N GLU A 456 33.50 27.34 37.15
CA GLU A 456 34.86 27.40 37.70
C GLU A 456 35.55 28.73 37.38
N SER A 457 35.49 29.17 36.11
CA SER A 457 36.03 30.46 35.69
C SER A 457 35.32 31.63 36.39
N LYS A 458 34.00 31.57 36.57
CA LYS A 458 33.24 32.58 37.33
C LYS A 458 33.67 32.62 38.79
N ASN A 459 33.89 31.47 39.42
CA ASN A 459 34.37 31.41 40.80
C ASN A 459 35.81 31.95 40.92
N ALA A 460 36.68 31.64 39.95
CA ALA A 460 38.02 32.20 39.90
C ALA A 460 38.01 33.72 39.69
N LEU A 461 37.08 34.24 38.88
CA LEU A 461 36.88 35.67 38.69
C LEU A 461 36.37 36.34 39.98
N ASP A 462 35.42 35.73 40.69
CA ASP A 462 34.96 36.23 41.99
C ASP A 462 36.12 36.26 43.01
N ALA A 463 36.94 35.20 43.04
CA ALA A 463 38.14 35.17 43.87
C ALA A 463 39.15 36.27 43.49
N ALA A 464 39.38 36.50 42.19
CA ALA A 464 40.23 37.58 41.71
C ALA A 464 39.66 38.96 42.06
N SER A 465 38.34 39.15 41.98
CA SER A 465 37.66 40.38 42.39
C SER A 465 37.85 40.66 43.88
N ARG A 466 37.71 39.64 44.73
CA ARG A 466 37.98 39.77 46.18
C ARG A 466 39.43 40.11 46.48
N LEU A 467 40.38 39.50 45.76
CA LEU A 467 41.81 39.84 45.90
C LEU A 467 42.10 41.26 45.42
N ALA A 468 41.46 41.72 44.34
CA ALA A 468 41.57 43.09 43.86
C ALA A 468 41.06 44.07 44.93
N GLU A 469 39.92 43.80 45.55
CA GLU A 469 39.40 44.61 46.66
C GLU A 469 40.37 44.63 47.85
N GLN A 470 40.99 43.50 48.20
CA GLN A 470 42.03 43.45 49.24
C GLN A 470 43.26 44.29 48.87
N ILE A 471 43.69 44.25 47.61
CA ILE A 471 44.80 45.07 47.13
C ILE A 471 44.43 46.55 47.23
N ASP A 472 43.23 46.96 46.81
CA ASP A 472 42.78 48.35 46.92
C ASP A 472 42.77 48.86 48.37
N VAL A 473 42.29 48.03 49.30
CA VAL A 473 42.35 48.35 50.74
C VAL A 473 43.80 48.50 51.21
N LYS A 474 44.70 47.59 50.82
CA LYS A 474 46.13 47.66 51.18
C LYS A 474 46.81 48.88 50.55
N GLU A 475 46.53 49.19 49.30
CA GLU A 475 47.00 50.38 48.58
C GLU A 475 46.57 51.66 49.31
N ALA A 476 45.31 51.74 49.75
CA ALA A 476 44.80 52.83 50.56
C ALA A 476 45.54 52.96 51.91
N THR A 477 45.80 51.85 52.62
CA THR A 477 46.59 51.89 53.86
C THR A 477 48.03 52.34 53.63
N ILE A 478 48.68 51.88 52.54
CA ILE A 478 50.03 52.30 52.17
C ILE A 478 50.04 53.79 51.87
N LYS A 479 49.04 54.30 51.15
CA LYS A 479 48.91 55.74 50.84
C LYS A 479 48.76 56.56 52.12
N ASN A 480 47.95 56.13 53.09
CA ASN A 480 47.80 56.79 54.38
C ASN A 480 49.11 56.81 55.18
N LEU A 481 49.78 55.65 55.32
CA LEU A 481 51.08 55.55 56.00
C LEU A 481 52.15 56.41 55.32
N LYS A 482 52.18 56.45 53.98
CA LYS A 482 53.08 57.36 53.24
C LYS A 482 52.78 58.83 53.56
N SER A 483 51.51 59.20 53.68
CA SER A 483 51.11 60.56 54.08
C SER A 483 51.52 60.88 55.52
N GLU A 484 51.37 59.95 56.45
CA GLU A 484 51.83 60.11 57.84
C GLU A 484 53.36 60.25 57.92
N ILE A 485 54.11 59.44 57.17
CA ILE A 485 55.57 59.57 57.07
C ILE A 485 55.95 60.94 56.51
N ALA A 486 55.26 61.42 55.48
CA ALA A 486 55.50 62.76 54.93
C ALA A 486 55.23 63.85 55.98
N ASN A 487 54.11 63.76 56.70
CA ASN A 487 53.78 64.69 57.78
C ASN A 487 54.84 64.67 58.90
N ASN A 488 55.24 63.48 59.36
CA ASN A 488 56.28 63.33 60.37
C ASN A 488 57.63 63.87 59.90
N ARG A 489 58.00 63.67 58.63
CA ARG A 489 59.20 64.29 58.04
C ARG A 489 59.10 65.81 58.09
N THR A 490 57.98 66.40 57.67
CA THR A 490 57.81 67.87 57.77
C THR A 490 57.84 68.37 59.21
N LEU A 491 57.35 67.59 60.17
CA LEU A 491 57.41 67.94 61.59
C LEU A 491 58.85 67.87 62.10
N ILE A 492 59.59 66.82 61.74
CA ILE A 492 61.02 66.70 62.05
C ILE A 492 61.79 67.86 61.44
N ASP A 493 61.54 68.21 60.17
CA ASP A 493 62.19 69.33 59.52
C ASP A 493 61.90 70.65 60.24
N LYS A 494 60.64 70.89 60.65
CA LYS A 494 60.25 72.05 61.47
C LYS A 494 60.99 72.09 62.81
N LEU A 495 61.01 70.98 63.56
CA LEU A 495 61.73 70.90 64.84
C LEU A 495 63.24 71.10 64.64
N CYS A 496 63.82 70.54 63.58
CA CYS A 496 65.22 70.77 63.21
C CYS A 496 65.51 72.25 62.91
N THR A 497 64.60 72.94 62.20
CA THR A 497 64.72 74.38 61.96
C THR A 497 64.58 75.19 63.26
N GLU A 498 63.61 74.86 64.12
CA GLU A 498 63.43 75.52 65.42
C GLU A 498 64.64 75.31 66.32
N ILE A 499 65.19 74.10 66.39
CA ILE A 499 66.44 73.81 67.12
C ILE A 499 67.59 74.63 66.54
N SER A 500 67.70 74.75 65.21
CA SER A 500 68.75 75.55 64.57
C SER A 500 68.60 77.05 64.87
N GLU A 501 67.37 77.59 64.86
CA GLU A 501 67.08 78.97 65.23
C GLU A 501 67.34 79.25 66.72
N LEU A 502 66.93 78.33 67.60
CA LEU A 502 67.24 78.40 69.03
C LEU A 502 68.75 78.36 69.25
N LYS A 503 69.46 77.42 68.62
CA LYS A 503 70.92 77.33 68.67
C LYS A 503 71.55 78.66 68.27
N ASN A 504 71.17 79.22 67.12
CA ASN A 504 71.69 80.50 66.65
C ASN A 504 71.33 81.68 67.58
N SER A 505 70.15 81.67 68.22
CA SER A 505 69.69 82.73 69.13
C SER A 505 70.42 82.72 70.48
N TYR A 506 70.76 81.53 71.01
CA TYR A 506 71.42 81.40 72.31
C TYR A 506 72.95 81.49 72.23
N GLU A 507 73.57 81.03 71.14
CA GLU A 507 75.03 81.07 70.95
C GLU A 507 75.57 82.51 70.98
N GLY A 508 74.87 83.48 70.39
CA GLY A 508 75.33 84.88 70.38
C GLY A 508 74.99 85.71 71.63
N LYS A 509 73.86 85.42 72.30
CA LYS A 509 73.35 86.26 73.41
C LYS A 509 73.96 85.86 74.76
N VAL A 510 74.06 84.56 75.01
CA VAL A 510 74.61 84.04 76.27
C VAL A 510 76.08 84.41 76.38
N ASP A 511 76.85 84.21 75.31
CA ASP A 511 78.28 84.54 75.30
C ASP A 511 78.50 86.05 75.48
N LYS A 512 77.74 86.90 74.80
CA LYS A 512 77.85 88.37 74.96
C LYS A 512 77.49 88.84 76.36
N GLN A 513 76.49 88.22 77.00
CA GLN A 513 76.07 88.55 78.36
C GLN A 513 77.07 88.05 79.41
N ILE A 514 77.61 86.84 79.24
CA ILE A 514 78.66 86.29 80.10
C ILE A 514 79.91 87.16 80.02
N ILE A 515 80.37 87.52 78.81
CA ILE A 515 81.53 88.41 78.61
C ILE A 515 81.28 89.78 79.25
N LYS A 516 80.08 90.37 79.07
CA LYS A 516 79.73 91.65 79.69
C LYS A 516 79.77 91.57 81.22
N SER A 517 79.22 90.51 81.81
CA SER A 517 79.25 90.29 83.26
C SER A 517 80.67 90.04 83.78
N LEU A 518 81.51 89.31 83.05
CA LEU A 518 82.92 89.09 83.38
C LEU A 518 83.69 90.41 83.41
N VAL A 519 83.53 91.23 82.35
CA VAL A 519 84.19 92.53 82.25
C VAL A 519 83.70 93.50 83.33
N LEU A 520 82.38 93.54 83.61
CA LEU A 520 81.84 94.35 84.71
C LEU A 520 82.40 93.92 86.07
N GLY A 521 82.48 92.60 86.31
CA GLY A 521 83.06 92.04 87.54
C GLY A 521 84.50 92.49 87.75
N TYR A 522 85.29 92.58 86.67
CA TYR A 522 86.65 93.09 86.73
C TYR A 522 86.71 94.59 87.07
N PHE A 523 85.90 95.46 86.43
CA PHE A 523 85.97 96.90 86.65
C PHE A 523 85.45 97.35 88.03
N ASN A 524 84.45 96.67 88.59
CA ASN A 524 83.88 97.01 89.90
C ASN A 524 84.69 96.50 91.09
N THR A 525 85.78 95.76 90.87
CA THR A 525 86.62 95.25 91.96
C THR A 525 87.60 96.33 92.43
N PRO A 526 87.67 96.67 93.74
CA PRO A 526 88.61 97.66 94.28
C PRO A 526 90.08 97.25 94.07
N HIS A 527 90.97 98.23 93.91
CA HIS A 527 92.33 98.08 93.35
C HIS A 527 93.21 97.02 94.05
N ASP A 528 92.98 96.76 95.32
CA ASP A 528 93.78 95.81 96.11
C ASP A 528 93.46 94.32 95.81
N LYS A 529 92.38 94.01 95.08
CA LYS A 529 91.98 92.62 94.71
C LYS A 529 91.89 92.36 93.21
N LYS A 530 92.22 93.36 92.37
CA LYS A 530 92.11 93.25 90.90
C LYS A 530 92.94 92.10 90.32
N HIS A 531 94.13 91.84 90.86
CA HIS A 531 95.02 90.77 90.39
C HIS A 531 94.46 89.35 90.63
N GLU A 532 93.63 89.16 91.65
CA GLU A 532 93.00 87.86 91.92
C GLU A 532 91.82 87.62 90.98
N VAL A 533 91.02 88.66 90.70
CA VAL A 533 89.93 88.60 89.71
C VAL A 533 90.46 88.43 88.29
N GLN A 534 91.59 89.04 87.93
CA GLN A 534 92.24 88.81 86.62
C GLN A 534 92.65 87.34 86.43
N ARG A 535 93.18 86.69 87.48
CA ARG A 535 93.54 85.26 87.43
C ARG A 535 92.30 84.37 87.29
N LEU A 536 91.19 84.73 87.94
CA LEU A 536 89.92 84.02 87.80
C LEU A 536 89.31 84.23 86.39
N LEU A 537 89.38 85.46 85.86
CA LEU A 537 88.89 85.80 84.52
C LEU A 537 89.63 85.01 83.43
N ALA A 538 90.95 84.94 83.54
CA ALA A 538 91.80 84.17 82.62
C ALA A 538 91.45 82.67 82.66
N ARG A 539 91.06 82.13 83.81
CA ARG A 539 90.62 80.74 83.93
C ARG A 539 89.23 80.50 83.37
N ILE A 540 88.30 81.45 83.51
CA ILE A 540 86.94 81.32 82.97
C ILE A 540 86.92 81.48 81.45
N LEU A 541 87.85 82.25 80.89
CA LEU A 541 88.02 82.43 79.44
C LEU A 541 89.04 81.45 78.82
N ASP A 542 89.46 80.42 79.56
CA ASP A 542 90.43 79.40 79.13
C ASP A 542 91.73 79.95 78.50
N PHE A 543 92.31 81.01 79.08
CA PHE A 543 93.58 81.57 78.61
C PHE A 543 94.73 80.57 78.84
N ASN A 544 95.58 80.41 77.82
CA ASN A 544 96.73 79.53 77.90
C ASN A 544 97.87 80.14 78.76
N HIS A 545 98.81 79.33 79.24
CA HIS A 545 99.86 79.75 80.18
C HIS A 545 100.71 80.93 79.65
N GLU A 546 100.96 81.00 78.34
CA GLU A 546 101.64 82.13 77.69
C GLU A 546 100.81 83.43 77.71
N GLU A 547 99.49 83.33 77.60
CA GLU A 547 98.57 84.47 77.60
C GLU A 547 98.39 85.02 79.02
N MET A 548 98.35 84.13 80.03
CA MET A 548 98.41 84.51 81.44
C MET A 548 99.70 85.26 81.81
N GLN A 549 100.83 84.88 81.19
CA GLN A 549 102.13 85.50 81.44
C GLN A 549 102.25 86.88 80.78
N LYS A 550 101.72 87.05 79.56
CA LYS A 550 101.63 88.36 78.87
C LYS A 550 100.68 89.35 79.57
N ALA A 551 99.69 88.86 80.32
CA ALA A 551 98.77 89.68 81.12
C ALA A 551 99.34 90.14 82.48
N GLY A 552 100.61 89.81 82.80
CA GLY A 552 101.30 90.33 83.99
C GLY A 552 100.96 89.64 85.32
N LEU A 553 100.33 88.46 85.28
CA LEU A 553 99.88 87.71 86.46
C LEU A 553 100.88 86.62 86.85
N GLN A 554 101.91 86.98 87.63
CA GLN A 554 102.87 86.01 88.19
C GLN A 554 102.31 85.36 89.48
N ILE A 555 102.29 84.02 89.53
CA ILE A 555 101.99 83.24 90.75
C ILE A 555 103.23 82.42 91.11
N GLY A 556 103.83 82.73 92.26
CA GLY A 556 104.81 81.91 92.96
C GLY A 556 104.17 80.73 93.70
N VAL A 557 104.97 79.69 93.85
CA VAL A 557 104.63 78.33 94.32
C VAL A 557 104.44 78.25 95.84
N GLU A 558 103.38 77.55 96.31
CA GLU A 558 103.44 76.80 97.57
C GLU A 558 102.47 75.59 97.56
N ARG A 559 102.96 74.46 98.09
CA ARG A 559 102.39 73.12 98.01
C ARG A 559 101.29 72.90 99.07
N SER A 560 100.19 72.24 98.69
CA SER A 560 99.46 71.38 99.63
C SER A 560 98.95 70.12 98.94
N LYS A 561 99.25 69.00 99.61
CA LYS A 561 98.87 67.63 99.28
C LYS A 561 97.44 67.40 99.79
N PHE A 562 96.52 67.09 98.89
CA PHE A 562 95.29 66.35 99.14
C PHE A 562 95.13 65.45 97.89
N GLY A 563 95.25 64.13 97.93
CA GLY A 563 94.85 63.23 98.99
C GLY A 563 93.52 62.60 98.59
N SER A 564 93.63 61.40 98.02
CA SER A 564 92.56 60.43 97.77
C SER A 564 91.64 60.21 98.98
N GLY A 565 90.38 59.80 98.71
CA GLY A 565 89.55 59.05 99.65
C GLY A 565 88.25 59.75 100.03
N ASN A 566 87.12 59.29 99.51
CA ASN A 566 86.27 58.24 100.09
C ASN A 566 85.55 58.65 101.39
N TRP A 567 84.23 58.81 101.28
CA TRP A 567 83.32 58.40 102.34
C TRP A 567 82.94 56.92 102.14
N THR A 568 83.75 56.07 102.76
CA THR A 568 83.36 54.78 103.38
C THR A 568 82.24 55.01 104.40
N SER A 569 81.36 54.11 104.83
CA SER A 569 81.13 52.66 104.65
C SER A 569 79.94 52.29 105.60
N LEU A 570 79.10 51.29 105.28
CA LEU A 570 78.79 50.03 106.02
C LEU A 570 77.27 49.78 105.78
N THR A 571 76.68 48.62 105.49
CA THR A 571 76.95 47.20 105.76
C THR A 571 76.23 46.27 104.76
N GLN A 572 76.83 45.10 104.56
CA GLN A 572 76.33 43.82 104.00
C GLN A 572 74.81 43.54 104.06
N SER A 573 74.25 43.03 102.97
CA SER A 573 73.93 41.59 102.77
C SER A 573 73.01 41.38 101.56
N ASP A 574 73.03 40.16 101.04
CA ASP A 574 72.48 39.70 99.78
C ASP A 574 71.00 40.00 99.50
N SER A 575 70.72 40.01 98.19
CA SER A 575 69.47 39.68 97.49
C SER A 575 68.46 40.80 97.14
N GLN A 576 68.25 40.90 95.82
CA GLN A 576 67.06 41.40 95.11
C GLN A 576 66.83 42.92 95.01
N GLN A 577 67.70 43.61 94.28
CA GLN A 577 67.31 44.80 93.51
C GLN A 577 66.74 44.38 92.14
N GLN A 578 65.42 44.14 92.07
CA GLN A 578 64.66 44.32 90.83
C GLN A 578 64.26 45.80 90.77
N SER A 579 65.08 46.66 90.17
CA SER A 579 64.74 48.08 89.99
C SER A 579 65.15 48.58 88.61
N LEU A 580 64.19 49.28 87.99
CA LEU A 580 64.23 50.06 86.75
C LEU A 580 64.49 49.34 85.41
N ALA A 581 65.55 48.55 85.27
CA ALA A 581 65.88 47.93 83.98
C ALA A 581 64.79 46.94 83.53
N LYS A 582 64.19 46.22 84.48
CA LYS A 582 63.07 45.31 84.22
C LYS A 582 61.78 46.03 83.88
N ALA A 583 61.52 47.21 84.46
CA ALA A 583 60.37 48.04 84.09
C ALA A 583 60.51 48.64 82.69
N PHE A 584 61.75 48.96 82.28
CA PHE A 584 62.05 49.45 80.94
C PHE A 584 61.93 48.35 79.87
N VAL A 585 62.39 47.13 80.17
CA VAL A 585 62.21 45.97 79.29
C VAL A 585 60.74 45.54 79.22
N GLN A 586 60.01 45.57 80.35
CA GLN A 586 58.57 45.26 80.37
C GLN A 586 57.74 46.32 79.63
N PHE A 587 58.16 47.58 79.67
CA PHE A 587 57.57 48.66 78.86
C PHE A 587 57.79 48.41 77.36
N LEU A 588 59.02 48.07 76.96
CA LEU A 588 59.34 47.72 75.56
C LEU A 588 58.58 46.47 75.08
N GLU A 589 58.34 45.47 75.94
CA GLU A 589 57.54 44.28 75.61
C GLU A 589 56.03 44.56 75.54
N THR A 590 55.53 45.57 76.27
CA THR A 590 54.11 45.96 76.21
C THR A 590 53.78 46.84 75.00
N GLU A 591 54.73 47.62 74.50
CA GLU A 591 54.49 48.55 73.37
C GLU A 591 54.83 47.94 71.99
N SER A 592 55.64 46.87 71.94
CA SER A 592 56.10 46.24 70.68
C SER A 592 55.17 45.16 70.10
N LYS A 593 53.98 44.92 70.67
CA LYS A 593 52.99 44.00 70.09
C LYS A 593 52.01 44.75 69.19
N PRO A 594 51.94 44.46 67.87
CA PRO A 594 50.95 45.08 67.00
C PRO A 594 49.55 44.57 67.35
N THR A 595 48.68 45.48 67.81
CA THR A 595 47.24 45.22 67.95
C THR A 595 46.62 45.11 66.55
N ASN A 596 46.77 43.96 65.92
CA ASN A 596 45.91 43.55 64.82
C ASN A 596 44.61 43.01 65.43
N PRO A 597 43.45 43.66 65.28
CA PRO A 597 42.18 43.03 65.61
C PRO A 597 41.99 41.85 64.65
N SER A 598 42.15 40.63 65.17
CA SER A 598 41.70 39.41 64.52
C SER A 598 40.18 39.48 64.38
N ILE A 599 39.70 39.81 63.18
CA ILE A 599 38.33 39.55 62.79
C ILE A 599 38.13 38.03 62.91
N GLN A 600 37.21 37.63 63.79
CA GLN A 600 36.87 36.23 64.01
C GLN A 600 36.23 35.67 62.74
N VAL A 601 36.95 34.79 62.04
CA VAL A 601 36.44 34.06 60.85
C VAL A 601 35.51 32.90 61.26
N HIS A 602 34.82 32.97 62.41
CA HIS A 602 33.93 31.89 62.85
C HIS A 602 32.44 32.10 62.52
N GLU A 603 32.02 33.25 61.97
CA GLU A 603 30.61 33.49 61.63
C GLU A 603 30.24 33.39 60.14
N LEU A 604 31.18 33.16 59.22
CA LEU A 604 30.86 32.97 57.79
C LEU A 604 30.58 31.52 57.38
N ALA A 605 30.60 30.56 58.32
CA ALA A 605 30.40 29.13 58.04
C ALA A 605 29.05 28.57 58.52
N LYS A 606 28.08 29.41 58.91
CA LYS A 606 26.72 28.96 59.30
C LYS A 606 25.59 29.38 58.35
N GLY A 607 25.91 29.96 57.19
CA GLY A 607 24.91 30.43 56.22
C GLY A 607 24.56 29.45 55.07
N PHE A 608 25.09 28.22 55.02
CA PHE A 608 25.02 27.40 53.81
C PHE A 608 24.50 25.96 53.98
N THR A 609 23.67 25.68 54.99
CA THR A 609 23.06 24.33 55.14
C THR A 609 21.54 24.27 55.25
N ASP A 610 20.79 25.36 55.02
CA ASP A 610 19.32 25.37 55.15
C ASP A 610 18.54 25.72 53.86
N VAL A 611 19.03 25.35 52.68
CA VAL A 611 18.23 25.43 51.43
C VAL A 611 18.44 24.22 50.52
N VAL A 612 18.15 23.00 51.00
CA VAL A 612 17.96 21.81 50.12
C VAL A 612 16.76 20.96 50.54
N SER A 613 15.70 21.57 51.11
CA SER A 613 14.49 20.81 51.46
C SER A 613 13.19 21.55 51.19
N THR A 614 13.07 22.19 50.02
CA THR A 614 11.77 22.61 49.46
C THR A 614 11.81 22.62 47.94
N ASN A 615 11.75 21.46 47.30
CA ASN A 615 11.06 21.29 46.01
C ASN A 615 10.95 19.80 45.65
N LYS A 616 9.92 19.16 46.19
CA LYS A 616 9.25 18.00 45.61
C LYS A 616 7.76 18.14 45.90
N ASN A 617 7.06 18.74 44.95
CA ASN A 617 5.74 18.34 44.47
C ASN A 617 5.58 18.87 43.05
#